data_AF-A0A1G0HU59-F1
#
_entry.id   AF-A0A1G0HU59-F1
#
_cell.length_a   1.000
_cell.length_b   1.000
_cell.length_c   1.000
_cell.angle_alpha   90.00
_cell.angle_beta   90.00
_cell.angle_gamma   90.00
#
_symmetry.space_group_name_H-M   'P 1'
#
loop_
_entity.id
_entity.type
_entity.pdbx_description
1 polymer ?
#
loop_
_entity_poly.entity_id
_entity_poly.type
_entity_poly.pdbx_seq_one_letter_code
_entity_poly.pdbx_strand_id
1 'polypeptide(L)' 'MRDEKPIQFIECKWSDSSVSDSLRYLKERYPACEAWQISAIGKKDFMGSNNIRVCPATVF' A
#
# COMPACT_ATOMS: atom_id res chain seq x y z
N MET A 1 7.29 21.84 -17.75
CA MET A 1 7.10 20.41 -17.40
C MET A 1 6.32 20.37 -16.10
N ARG A 2 5.17 19.68 -16.04
CA ARG A 2 4.52 19.41 -14.76
C ARG A 2 5.31 18.28 -14.11
N ASP A 3 5.75 18.47 -12.87
CA ASP A 3 6.31 17.37 -12.06
C ASP A 3 5.17 16.38 -11.77
N GLU A 4 5.07 15.31 -12.56
CA GLU A 4 4.09 14.24 -12.37
C GLU A 4 4.52 13.36 -11.19
N LYS A 5 4.34 13.88 -9.97
CA LYS A 5 4.61 13.11 -8.75
C LYS A 5 3.45 12.14 -8.50
N PRO A 6 3.74 10.86 -8.19
CA PRO A 6 2.70 9.91 -7.83
C PRO A 6 2.02 10.38 -6.54
N ILE A 7 0.70 10.20 -6.48
CA ILE A 7 -0.11 10.57 -5.32
C ILE A 7 -0.44 9.36 -4.43
N GLN A 8 -0.52 8.16 -5.02
CA GLN A 8 -0.80 6.93 -4.29
C GLN A 8 -0.27 5.69 -5.02
N PHE A 9 0.19 4.70 -4.26
CA PHE A 9 0.51 3.35 -4.72
C PHE A 9 -0.44 2.34 -4.08
N ILE A 10 -0.95 1.40 -4.89
CA ILE A 10 -1.87 0.35 -4.44
C ILE A 10 -1.31 -1.00 -4.88
N GLU A 11 -1.07 -1.88 -3.91
CA GLU A 11 -0.77 -3.29 -4.13
C GLU A 11 -2.00 -4.15 -3.83
N CYS A 12 -2.48 -4.90 -4.83
CA CYS A 12 -3.59 -5.81 -4.65
C CYS A 12 -3.13 -7.25 -4.37
N LYS A 13 -3.75 -7.91 -3.41
CA LYS A 13 -3.51 -9.31 -3.04
C LYS A 13 -4.82 -10.08 -2.97
N TRP A 14 -4.75 -11.40 -3.15
CA TRP A 14 -5.93 -12.24 -2.98
C TRP A 14 -6.32 -12.36 -1.50
N SER A 15 -5.41 -12.80 -0.64
CA SER A 15 -5.60 -12.94 0.81
C SER A 15 -4.60 -12.09 1.61
N ASP A 16 -4.63 -12.19 2.93
CA ASP A 16 -3.62 -11.57 3.79
C ASP A 16 -2.20 -12.05 3.38
N SER A 17 -1.31 -11.11 3.14
CA SER A 17 0.11 -11.37 2.88
C SER A 17 0.99 -10.30 3.51
N SER A 18 2.29 -10.58 3.58
CA SER A 18 3.27 -9.54 3.84
C SER A 18 3.27 -8.51 2.71
N VAL A 19 3.58 -7.26 3.08
CA VAL A 19 3.85 -6.18 2.12
C VAL A 19 5.08 -6.53 1.31
N SER A 20 4.98 -6.45 -0.02
CA SER A 20 6.10 -6.74 -0.92
C SER A 20 7.22 -5.72 -0.82
N ASP A 21 8.45 -6.16 -1.10
CA ASP A 21 9.61 -5.28 -1.13
C ASP A 21 9.49 -4.20 -2.21
N SER A 22 8.77 -4.46 -3.29
CA SER A 22 8.49 -3.46 -4.33
C SER A 22 7.65 -2.30 -3.79
N LEU A 23 6.60 -2.57 -3.01
CA LEU A 23 5.79 -1.51 -2.41
C LEU A 23 6.58 -0.75 -1.33
N ARG A 24 7.42 -1.45 -0.55
CA ARG A 24 8.34 -0.81 0.41
C ARG A 24 9.29 0.14 -0.29
N TYR A 25 9.94 -0.32 -1.36
CA TYR A 25 10.86 0.47 -2.16
C TYR A 25 10.18 1.73 -2.72
N LEU A 26 8.96 1.63 -3.23
CA LEU A 26 8.21 2.79 -3.72
C LEU A 26 7.89 3.79 -2.60
N LYS A 27 7.50 3.31 -1.41
CA LYS A 27 7.23 4.16 -0.25
C LYS A 27 8.50 4.86 0.25
N GLU A 28 9.63 4.18 0.26
CA GLU A 28 10.93 4.77 0.60
C GLU A 28 11.39 5.80 -0.42
N ARG A 29 11.19 5.53 -1.73
CA ARG A 29 11.54 6.44 -2.82
C ARG A 29 10.64 7.67 -2.87
N TYR A 30 9.37 7.55 -2.49
CA TYR A 30 8.40 8.63 -2.46
C TYR A 30 7.71 8.71 -1.09
N PRO A 31 8.40 9.22 -0.04
CA PRO A 31 7.87 9.20 1.33
C PRO A 31 6.54 9.94 1.51
N ALA A 32 6.31 10.98 0.72
CA ALA A 32 5.07 11.76 0.73
C ALA A 32 3.89 11.10 -0.01
N CYS A 33 4.16 10.06 -0.82
CA CYS A 33 3.12 9.31 -1.53
C CYS A 33 2.46 8.29 -0.59
N GLU A 34 1.14 8.19 -0.63
CA GLU A 34 0.43 7.15 0.12
C GLU A 34 0.70 5.76 -0.48
N ALA A 35 0.75 4.73 0.37
CA ALA A 35 1.00 3.36 -0.08
C ALA A 35 0.09 2.37 0.67
N TRP A 36 -0.72 1.63 -0.08
CA TRP A 36 -1.75 0.74 0.45
C TRP A 36 -1.53 -0.68 -0.10
N GLN A 37 -1.70 -1.69 0.76
CA GLN A 37 -1.92 -3.07 0.35
C GLN A 37 -3.38 -3.43 0.63
N ILE A 38 -4.11 -3.80 -0.41
CA ILE A 38 -5.51 -4.18 -0.33
C ILE A 38 -5.64 -5.66 -0.64
N SER A 39 -6.36 -6.40 0.21
CA SER A 39 -6.63 -7.83 0.00
C SER A 39 -8.10 -8.09 -0.35
N ALA A 40 -8.38 -9.03 -1.26
CA ALA A 40 -9.74 -9.36 -1.67
C ALA A 40 -10.52 -10.12 -0.57
N ILE A 41 -9.87 -11.13 0.04
CA ILE A 41 -10.47 -12.01 1.06
C ILE A 41 -9.71 -11.99 2.39
N GLY A 42 -8.73 -11.11 2.53
CA GLY A 42 -7.99 -10.95 3.78
C GLY A 42 -8.85 -10.32 4.87
N LYS A 43 -8.32 -10.31 6.10
CA LYS A 43 -9.01 -9.75 7.28
C LYS A 43 -8.15 -8.77 8.05
N LYS A 44 -6.87 -8.66 7.71
CA LYS A 44 -5.94 -7.78 8.42
C LYS A 44 -6.20 -6.33 8.05
N ASP A 45 -6.33 -5.53 9.09
CA ASP A 45 -6.53 -4.10 9.02
C ASP A 45 -5.56 -3.45 10.02
N PHE A 46 -4.46 -2.85 9.52
CA PHE A 46 -3.45 -2.20 10.36
C PHE A 46 -2.63 -1.16 9.59
N MET A 47 -1.88 -0.34 10.32
CA MET A 47 -0.84 0.52 9.75
C MET A 47 0.52 -0.14 9.97
N GLY A 48 1.26 -0.39 8.89
CA GLY A 48 2.61 -0.96 8.94
C GLY A 48 3.66 0.04 9.44
N SER A 49 4.81 -0.47 9.88
CA SER A 49 5.92 0.33 10.43
C SER A 49 6.50 1.38 9.47
N ASN A 50 6.25 1.24 8.17
CA ASN A 50 6.68 2.17 7.12
C ASN A 50 5.53 3.07 6.61
N ASN A 51 4.47 3.25 7.40
CA ASN A 51 3.26 3.98 7.02
C ASN A 51 2.63 3.45 5.73
N ILE A 52 2.64 2.12 5.56
CA ILE A 52 1.87 1.42 4.54
C ILE A 52 0.60 0.89 5.17
N ARG A 53 -0.54 1.27 4.62
CA ARG A 53 -1.85 0.81 5.08
C ARG A 53 -2.12 -0.59 4.55
N VAL A 54 -2.46 -1.54 5.42
CA VAL A 54 -2.94 -2.87 5.01
C VAL A 54 -4.40 -2.99 5.42
N CYS A 55 -5.28 -3.34 4.48
CA CYS A 55 -6.71 -3.52 4.75
C CYS A 55 -7.37 -4.48 3.74
N PRO A 56 -8.55 -5.05 4.06
CA PRO A 56 -9.37 -5.72 3.07
C PRO A 56 -10.12 -4.71 2.18
N ALA A 57 -10.45 -5.14 0.96
CA ALA A 57 -11.18 -4.33 -0.01
C ALA A 57 -12.57 -3.90 0.49
N THR A 58 -13.17 -4.66 1.41
CA THR A 58 -14.51 -4.44 1.98
C THR A 58 -14.57 -3.30 3.01
N VAL A 59 -13.46 -2.61 3.30
CA VAL A 59 -13.46 -1.44 4.19
C VAL A 59 -14.03 -0.19 3.49
N PHE A 60 -14.24 -0.24 2.18
CA PHE A 60 -14.78 0.84 1.34
C PHE A 60 -16.01 0.36 0.56
#